data_AF-A0A7C4CN82-F1
#
_entry.id   AF-A0A7C4CN82-F1
#
_cell.length_a   1.000
_cell.length_b   1.000
_cell.length_c   1.000
_cell.angle_alpha   90.00
_cell.angle_beta   90.00
_cell.angle_gamma   90.00
#
_symmetry.space_group_name_H-M   'P 1'
#
loop_
_entity.id
_entity.type
_entity.pdbx_description
1 polymer ?
#
loop_
_entity_poly.entity_id
_entity_poly.type
_entity_poly.pdbx_seq_one_letter_code
_entity_poly.pdbx_strand_id
1 'polypeptide(L)'
;MYHWFAEVSGSTTTDLTVPFDERFYSPLPLDNFEPLRVVVDNINPTQSRNRIAVVFIGDGPQTPVTGDIYTVKATGSGTIKAMSWSNVSLSFTDTIPAGRYQLVGASIADTNLIAIRFVFVGQAWRPGILARSSLSAPEHNIFRHGRVGVLGEFPHDQPPTVDVLAAVDMSSITVFLDLIKVG
;
A
#
# COMPACT_ATOMS: atom_id res chain seq x y z
N MET A 1 13.91 13.94 -27.60
CA MET A 1 14.35 12.55 -27.31
C MET A 1 14.93 12.59 -25.92
N TYR A 2 14.10 12.39 -24.90
CA TYR A 2 14.51 12.52 -23.50
C TYR A 2 14.61 11.12 -22.88
N HIS A 3 15.78 10.86 -22.30
CA HIS A 3 16.13 9.60 -21.65
C HIS A 3 15.54 9.60 -20.24
N TRP A 4 14.87 8.51 -19.87
CA TRP A 4 14.28 8.29 -18.55
C TRP A 4 15.26 7.48 -17.71
N PHE A 5 15.69 8.05 -16.57
CA PHE A 5 16.46 7.33 -15.56
C PHE A 5 15.53 7.01 -14.39
N ALA A 6 15.40 5.72 -14.07
CA ALA A 6 14.97 5.25 -12.76
C ALA A 6 16.14 4.41 -12.21
N GLU A 7 16.85 4.95 -11.23
CA GLU A 7 17.96 4.26 -10.58
C GLU A 7 17.39 3.33 -9.50
N VAL A 8 17.69 2.03 -9.60
CA VAL A 8 17.38 1.06 -8.55
C VAL A 8 18.69 0.52 -7.98
N SER A 9 19.15 1.09 -6.87
CA SER A 9 20.28 0.55 -6.12
C SER A 9 19.84 -0.67 -5.30
N GLY A 10 20.56 -1.78 -5.45
CA GLY A 10 20.39 -2.96 -4.60
C GLY A 10 21.38 -2.88 -3.43
N SER A 11 20.88 -2.76 -2.20
CA SER A 11 21.72 -2.91 -1.00
C SER A 11 21.61 -4.32 -0.43
N THR A 12 22.75 -4.88 0.01
CA THR A 12 22.88 -6.14 0.77
C THR A 12 22.88 -5.93 2.28
N THR A 13 22.11 -4.96 2.75
CA THR A 13 21.79 -4.77 4.16
C THR A 13 20.27 -4.72 4.30
N THR A 14 19.76 -5.00 5.49
CA THR A 14 18.34 -5.09 5.90
C THR A 14 17.48 -3.84 5.65
N ASP A 15 17.94 -2.91 4.81
CA ASP A 15 17.15 -1.82 4.29
C ASP A 15 16.48 -2.27 2.99
N LEU A 16 15.22 -2.69 3.11
CA LEU A 16 14.26 -2.70 2.01
C LEU A 16 13.94 -1.25 1.59
N THR A 17 14.96 -0.42 1.34
CA THR A 17 14.77 0.84 0.63
C THR A 17 14.58 0.47 -0.84
N VAL A 18 13.39 -0.03 -1.16
CA VAL A 18 12.93 -0.09 -2.55
C VAL A 18 13.02 1.34 -3.05
N PRO A 19 13.75 1.62 -4.15
CA PRO A 19 13.77 2.95 -4.74
C PRO A 19 12.33 3.29 -5.10
N PHE A 20 11.78 4.20 -4.31
CA PHE A 20 10.41 4.64 -4.42
C PHE A 20 10.45 5.98 -5.14
N ASP A 21 10.12 5.95 -6.43
CA ASP A 21 9.93 7.15 -7.22
C ASP A 21 8.55 7.74 -6.86
N GLU A 22 8.55 8.69 -5.93
CA GLU A 22 7.33 9.31 -5.44
C GLU A 22 6.75 10.28 -6.48
N ARG A 23 5.77 9.79 -7.25
CA ARG A 23 5.11 10.53 -8.33
C ARG A 23 3.68 10.97 -7.99
N PHE A 24 3.29 10.93 -6.71
CA PHE A 24 1.89 11.16 -6.29
C PHE A 24 1.39 12.59 -6.57
N TYR A 25 2.26 13.60 -6.44
CA TYR A 25 1.91 15.01 -6.70
C TYR A 25 2.30 15.50 -8.10
N SER A 26 3.09 14.71 -8.82
CA SER A 26 3.52 15.00 -10.19
C SER A 26 3.59 13.69 -10.98
N PRO A 27 2.43 13.06 -11.25
CA PRO A 27 2.38 11.78 -11.92
C PRO A 27 2.91 11.87 -13.34
N LEU A 28 3.49 10.78 -13.82
CA LEU A 28 3.79 10.65 -15.23
C LEU A 28 2.46 10.50 -16.01
N PRO A 29 2.15 11.37 -16.97
CA PRO A 29 1.02 11.15 -17.86
C PRO A 29 1.25 9.87 -18.67
N LEU A 30 0.21 9.04 -18.77
CA LEU A 30 0.20 7.84 -19.60
C LEU A 30 -0.75 8.04 -20.76
N ASP A 31 -0.33 7.63 -21.95
CA ASP A 31 -1.23 7.59 -23.10
C ASP A 31 -2.12 6.34 -23.02
N ASN A 32 -3.34 6.46 -23.56
CA ASN A 32 -4.20 5.30 -23.70
C ASN A 32 -3.50 4.22 -24.54
N PHE A 33 -3.48 3.00 -24.03
CA PHE A 33 -2.81 1.83 -24.62
C PHE A 33 -1.27 1.85 -24.58
N GLU A 34 -0.66 2.78 -23.82
CA GLU A 34 0.78 2.71 -23.58
C GLU A 34 1.14 1.46 -22.75
N PRO A 35 2.15 0.66 -23.17
CA PRO A 35 2.57 -0.49 -22.41
C PRO A 35 3.38 -0.08 -21.17
N LEU A 36 2.94 -0.51 -19.99
CA LEU A 36 3.73 -0.39 -18.77
C LEU A 36 4.92 -1.36 -18.82
N ARG A 37 6.12 -0.83 -18.59
CA ARG A 37 7.37 -1.61 -18.56
C ARG A 37 8.19 -1.23 -17.34
N VAL A 38 8.83 -2.23 -16.75
CA VAL A 38 9.80 -2.05 -15.67
C VAL A 38 11.07 -2.78 -16.06
N VAL A 39 12.20 -2.08 -15.96
CA VAL A 39 13.53 -2.68 -16.09
C VAL A 39 14.00 -3.06 -14.69
N VAL A 40 14.47 -4.30 -14.53
CA VAL A 40 15.01 -4.80 -13.26
C VAL A 40 16.39 -5.39 -13.52
N ASP A 41 17.38 -4.95 -12.75
CA ASP A 41 18.75 -5.47 -12.83
C ASP A 41 18.99 -6.53 -11.75
N ASN A 42 19.79 -7.53 -12.12
CA ASN A 42 20.29 -8.56 -11.22
C ASN A 42 21.81 -8.49 -11.14
N ILE A 43 22.31 -7.81 -10.11
CA ILE A 43 23.76 -7.61 -9.87
C ILE A 43 24.45 -8.92 -9.42
N ASN A 44 23.69 -9.97 -9.03
CA ASN A 44 24.23 -11.27 -8.63
C ASN A 44 23.56 -12.43 -9.40
N PRO A 45 24.28 -13.11 -10.33
CA PRO A 45 23.71 -14.18 -11.15
C PRO A 45 23.55 -15.52 -10.41
N THR A 46 24.04 -15.64 -9.17
CA THR A 46 24.13 -16.91 -8.43
C THR A 46 22.95 -17.21 -7.51
N GLN A 47 21.97 -16.30 -7.39
CA GLN A 47 20.76 -16.52 -6.59
C GLN A 47 19.52 -16.17 -7.40
N SER A 48 18.55 -17.08 -7.43
CA SER A 48 17.19 -16.75 -7.89
C SER A 48 16.60 -15.72 -6.94
N ARG A 49 16.28 -14.53 -7.45
CA ARG A 49 15.60 -13.49 -6.69
C ARG A 49 14.33 -13.10 -7.41
N ASN A 50 13.21 -13.15 -6.70
CA ASN A 50 11.99 -12.54 -7.18
C ASN A 50 12.15 -11.01 -7.20
N ARG A 51 11.73 -10.39 -8.30
CA ARG A 51 11.66 -8.93 -8.45
C ARG A 51 10.21 -8.55 -8.62
N ILE A 52 9.75 -7.64 -7.80
CA ILE A 52 8.40 -7.10 -7.86
C ILE A 52 8.51 -5.60 -8.06
N ALA A 53 7.71 -5.08 -8.97
CA ALA A 53 7.42 -3.67 -9.06
C ALA A 53 5.95 -3.44 -8.74
N VAL A 54 5.68 -2.49 -7.85
CA VAL A 54 4.34 -2.03 -7.52
C VAL A 54 4.18 -0.66 -8.15
N VAL A 55 3.16 -0.52 -8.99
CA VAL A 55 2.86 0.73 -9.70
C VAL A 55 1.53 1.27 -9.20
N PHE A 56 1.51 2.56 -8.85
CA PHE A 56 0.31 3.28 -8.46
C PHE A 56 -0.20 4.06 -9.66
N ILE A 57 -1.47 3.86 -10.00
CA ILE A 57 -2.13 4.50 -11.14
C ILE A 57 -3.35 5.26 -10.60
N GLY A 58 -3.53 6.49 -11.05
CA GLY A 58 -4.67 7.32 -10.70
C GLY A 58 -4.89 8.41 -11.76
N ASP A 59 -6.00 9.12 -11.64
CA ASP A 59 -6.48 10.05 -12.66
C ASP A 59 -5.80 11.43 -12.62
N GLY A 60 -4.77 11.61 -11.79
CA GLY A 60 -4.03 12.85 -11.67
C GLY A 60 -3.26 13.01 -10.36
N PRO A 61 -2.72 14.21 -10.10
CA PRO A 61 -2.08 14.53 -8.83
C PRO A 61 -3.01 14.27 -7.65
N GLN A 62 -2.51 13.57 -6.63
CA GLN A 62 -3.29 13.31 -5.43
C GLN A 62 -3.46 14.60 -4.61
N THR A 63 -4.67 14.83 -4.10
CA THR A 63 -4.99 16.00 -3.28
C THR A 63 -5.09 15.57 -1.82
N PRO A 64 -4.25 16.12 -0.93
CA PRO A 64 -4.33 15.81 0.49
C PRO A 64 -5.69 16.18 1.10
N VAL A 65 -6.16 15.39 2.05
CA VAL A 65 -7.35 15.67 2.87
C VAL A 65 -6.95 16.03 4.29
N THR A 66 -7.71 16.94 4.89
CA THR A 66 -7.55 17.39 6.28
C THR A 66 -8.81 17.11 7.08
N GLY A 67 -8.68 16.95 8.39
CA GLY A 67 -9.79 16.76 9.31
C GLY A 67 -9.31 16.12 10.61
N ASP A 68 -10.26 15.66 11.42
CA ASP A 68 -9.97 14.91 12.64
C ASP A 68 -9.56 13.47 12.29
N ILE A 69 -8.30 13.33 11.87
CA ILE A 69 -7.69 12.06 11.51
C ILE A 69 -7.22 11.36 12.78
N TYR A 70 -7.69 10.14 12.98
CA TYR A 70 -7.17 9.27 14.05
C TYR A 70 -6.80 7.90 13.49
N THR A 71 -5.79 7.28 14.09
CA THR A 71 -5.30 5.98 13.65
C THR A 71 -5.90 4.87 14.50
N VAL A 72 -6.45 3.84 13.85
CA VAL A 72 -6.91 2.60 14.50
C VAL A 72 -6.07 1.42 14.07
N LYS A 73 -5.91 0.45 14.97
CA LYS A 73 -5.24 -0.82 14.67
C LYS A 73 -6.26 -1.86 14.23
N ALA A 74 -5.95 -2.60 13.17
CA ALA A 74 -6.70 -3.74 12.68
C ALA A 74 -5.80 -4.94 12.44
N THR A 75 -6.38 -6.13 12.52
CA THR A 75 -5.72 -7.40 12.19
C THR A 75 -6.36 -7.95 10.92
N GLY A 76 -5.54 -8.18 9.88
CA GLY A 76 -5.92 -8.97 8.72
C GLY A 76 -5.71 -10.44 9.01
N SER A 77 -6.71 -11.30 8.82
CA SER A 77 -6.60 -12.75 9.08
C SER A 77 -7.06 -13.58 7.90
N GLY A 78 -6.28 -14.60 7.53
CA GLY A 78 -6.58 -15.51 6.44
C GLY A 78 -5.32 -16.10 5.82
N THR A 79 -5.49 -16.98 4.83
CA THR A 79 -4.35 -17.60 4.13
C THR A 79 -3.74 -16.62 3.15
N ILE A 80 -2.53 -16.16 3.42
CA ILE A 80 -1.73 -15.32 2.52
C ILE A 80 -0.71 -16.22 1.84
N LYS A 81 -0.78 -16.31 0.52
CA LYS A 81 0.17 -17.07 -0.29
C LYS A 81 1.33 -16.19 -0.74
N ALA A 82 2.54 -16.74 -0.68
CA ALA A 82 3.74 -16.10 -1.17
C ALA A 82 3.57 -15.67 -2.64
N MET A 83 4.04 -14.47 -2.94
CA MET A 83 4.17 -13.93 -4.30
C MET A 83 2.84 -13.85 -5.09
N SER A 84 1.71 -13.79 -4.38
CA SER A 84 0.37 -13.66 -4.96
C SER A 84 -0.53 -12.80 -4.11
N TRP A 85 -1.45 -12.07 -4.74
CA TRP A 85 -2.47 -11.31 -4.03
C TRP A 85 -3.43 -12.27 -3.33
N SER A 86 -3.49 -12.18 -2.01
CA SER A 86 -4.40 -12.97 -1.18
C SER A 86 -5.33 -12.04 -0.41
N ASN A 87 -6.64 -12.25 -0.50
CA ASN A 87 -7.61 -11.41 0.20
C ASN A 87 -7.81 -11.91 1.64
N VAL A 88 -7.75 -10.99 2.60
CA VAL A 88 -8.00 -11.26 4.02
C VAL A 88 -8.98 -10.23 4.58
N SER A 89 -9.81 -10.65 5.54
CA SER A 89 -10.72 -9.75 6.24
C SER A 89 -9.98 -8.96 7.33
N LEU A 90 -10.36 -7.70 7.51
CA LEU A 90 -9.87 -6.85 8.59
C LEU A 90 -10.82 -6.90 9.78
N SER A 91 -10.27 -7.09 10.98
CA SER A 91 -10.96 -6.90 12.25
C SER A 91 -10.28 -5.80 13.06
N PHE A 92 -11.04 -4.80 13.53
CA PHE A 92 -10.49 -3.76 14.39
C PHE A 92 -10.11 -4.33 15.76
N THR A 93 -8.96 -3.90 16.28
CA THR A 93 -8.53 -4.29 17.63
C THR A 93 -9.41 -3.63 18.69
N ASP A 94 -9.81 -2.38 18.45
CA ASP A 94 -10.69 -1.61 19.30
C ASP A 94 -12.02 -1.33 18.61
N THR A 95 -13.11 -1.23 19.37
CA THR A 95 -14.41 -0.83 18.85
C THR A 95 -14.37 0.62 18.39
N ILE A 96 -14.65 0.86 17.11
CA ILE A 96 -14.89 2.20 16.59
C ILE A 96 -16.36 2.60 16.78
N PRO A 97 -16.67 3.88 17.02
CA PRO A 97 -18.06 4.33 17.15
C PRO A 97 -18.90 3.99 15.92
N ALA A 98 -20.21 3.85 16.09
CA ALA A 98 -21.12 3.74 14.96
C ALA A 98 -21.03 4.99 14.07
N GLY A 99 -20.99 4.77 12.76
CA GLY A 99 -20.89 5.84 11.77
C GLY A 99 -20.35 5.37 10.42
N ARG A 100 -20.03 6.36 9.57
CA ARG A 100 -19.29 6.21 8.33
C ARG A 100 -17.90 6.81 8.44
N TYR A 101 -16.95 6.12 7.83
CA TYR A 101 -15.54 6.46 7.88
C TYR A 101 -14.96 6.59 6.48
N GLN A 102 -14.15 7.62 6.30
CA GLN A 102 -13.20 7.72 5.20
C GLN A 102 -11.89 7.09 5.64
N LEU A 103 -11.35 6.18 4.83
CA LEU A 103 -9.97 5.75 4.94
C LEU A 103 -9.10 6.75 4.18
N VAL A 104 -8.20 7.42 4.88
CA VAL A 104 -7.37 8.52 4.32
C VAL A 104 -5.87 8.22 4.37
N GLY A 105 -5.50 7.06 4.88
CA GLY A 105 -4.12 6.62 4.97
C GLY A 105 -4.02 5.30 5.71
N ALA A 106 -2.87 4.66 5.62
CA ALA A 106 -2.57 3.46 6.37
C ALA A 106 -1.06 3.21 6.50
N SER A 107 -0.69 2.41 7.49
CA SER A 107 0.65 1.86 7.68
C SER A 107 0.57 0.37 7.89
N ILE A 108 1.54 -0.36 7.35
CA ILE A 108 1.69 -1.79 7.57
C ILE A 108 3.17 -2.15 7.65
N ALA A 109 3.52 -2.99 8.61
CA ALA A 109 4.91 -3.34 8.89
C ALA A 109 5.09 -4.83 9.14
N ASP A 110 5.94 -5.47 8.35
CA ASP A 110 6.40 -6.83 8.55
C ASP A 110 7.61 -7.08 7.64
N THR A 111 8.50 -7.99 8.04
CA THR A 111 9.71 -8.31 7.27
C THR A 111 9.41 -8.93 5.90
N ASN A 112 8.26 -9.59 5.74
CA ASN A 112 7.93 -10.30 4.51
C ASN A 112 6.83 -9.63 3.69
N LEU A 113 6.24 -8.53 4.18
CA LEU A 113 5.19 -7.84 3.45
C LEU A 113 5.78 -6.89 2.41
N ILE A 114 5.08 -6.79 1.28
CA ILE A 114 5.52 -5.98 0.14
C ILE A 114 4.54 -4.82 -0.06
N ALA A 115 3.25 -5.14 -0.20
CA ALA A 115 2.20 -4.15 -0.38
C ALA A 115 0.85 -4.71 0.03
N ILE A 116 -0.10 -3.81 0.30
CA ILE A 116 -1.52 -4.14 0.42
C ILE A 116 -2.34 -3.23 -0.48
N ARG A 117 -3.54 -3.69 -0.85
CA ARG A 117 -4.57 -2.84 -1.47
C ARG A 117 -5.94 -3.12 -0.88
N PHE A 118 -6.68 -2.05 -0.63
CA PHE A 118 -7.98 -2.08 0.02
C PHE A 118 -9.07 -2.44 -0.98
N VAL A 119 -10.00 -3.27 -0.54
CA VAL A 119 -11.15 -3.72 -1.33
C VAL A 119 -12.40 -3.26 -0.59
N PHE A 120 -13.01 -2.18 -1.11
CA PHE A 120 -14.25 -1.64 -0.58
C PHE A 120 -15.45 -2.28 -1.28
N VAL A 121 -16.54 -2.45 -0.54
CA VAL A 121 -17.79 -2.98 -1.08
C VAL A 121 -18.33 -2.00 -2.14
N GLY A 122 -18.57 -2.52 -3.36
CA GLY A 122 -19.14 -1.73 -4.45
C GLY A 122 -18.17 -0.80 -5.18
N GLN A 123 -16.87 -0.81 -4.84
CA GLN A 123 -15.84 -0.03 -5.54
C GLN A 123 -15.03 -0.93 -6.48
N ALA A 124 -14.77 -0.45 -7.69
CA ALA A 124 -13.94 -1.16 -8.66
C ALA A 124 -12.44 -0.99 -8.36
N TRP A 125 -12.06 0.21 -7.92
CA TRP A 125 -10.66 0.57 -7.68
C TRP A 125 -10.19 0.08 -6.31
N ARG A 126 -8.95 -0.41 -6.26
CA ARG A 126 -8.30 -0.96 -5.06
C ARG A 126 -7.04 -0.17 -4.75
N PRO A 127 -7.17 0.99 -4.08
CA PRO A 127 -6.00 1.77 -3.72
C PRO A 127 -5.16 1.01 -2.69
N GLY A 128 -3.86 1.24 -2.69
CA GLY A 128 -2.93 0.48 -1.87
C GLY A 128 -1.83 1.32 -1.27
N ILE A 129 -1.01 0.64 -0.47
CA ILE A 129 0.16 1.20 0.19
C ILE A 129 1.32 0.20 0.12
N LEU A 130 2.55 0.71 0.26
CA LEU A 130 3.73 -0.14 0.45
C LEU A 130 3.88 -0.53 1.92
N ALA A 131 4.42 -1.74 2.13
CA ALA A 131 4.78 -2.20 3.45
C ALA A 131 6.19 -1.73 3.84
N ARG A 132 6.38 -1.47 5.13
CA ARG A 132 7.72 -1.29 5.72
C ARG A 132 8.23 -2.59 6.32
N SER A 133 9.55 -2.74 6.39
CA SER A 133 10.21 -3.96 6.87
C SER A 133 10.00 -4.27 8.36
N SER A 134 9.66 -3.24 9.16
CA SER A 134 9.43 -3.36 10.60
C SER A 134 8.74 -2.11 11.17
N LEU A 135 8.23 -2.22 12.40
CA LEU A 135 7.62 -1.09 13.09
C LEU A 135 8.61 0.02 13.50
N SER A 136 9.91 -0.26 13.50
CA SER A 136 10.97 0.71 13.75
C SER A 136 11.55 1.31 12.47
N ALA A 137 11.26 0.73 11.30
CA ALA A 137 11.69 1.29 10.02
C ALA A 137 10.97 2.63 9.74
N PRO A 138 11.64 3.57 9.03
CA PRO A 138 11.03 4.80 8.59
C PRO A 138 9.69 4.56 7.89
N GLU A 139 8.73 5.42 8.18
CA GLU A 139 7.41 5.30 7.60
C GLU A 139 7.33 5.94 6.21
N HIS A 140 6.54 5.33 5.34
CA HIS A 140 6.14 5.93 4.07
C HIS A 140 5.11 7.03 4.32
N ASN A 141 5.59 8.22 4.69
CA ASN A 141 4.75 9.35 5.07
C ASN A 141 3.65 9.67 4.04
N ILE A 142 3.90 9.46 2.75
CA ILE A 142 2.93 9.69 1.67
C ILE A 142 1.64 8.88 1.87
N PHE A 143 1.70 7.69 2.46
CA PHE A 143 0.52 6.86 2.70
C PHE A 143 -0.18 7.16 4.02
N ARG A 144 0.29 8.14 4.80
CA ARG A 144 -0.24 8.47 6.11
C ARG A 144 -1.04 9.76 6.10
N HIS A 145 -1.97 9.86 7.05
CA HIS A 145 -2.56 11.11 7.49
C HIS A 145 -3.14 11.97 6.35
N GLY A 146 -3.87 11.35 5.42
CA GLY A 146 -4.59 12.07 4.37
C GLY A 146 -3.75 12.55 3.21
N ARG A 147 -2.44 12.28 3.15
CA ARG A 147 -1.54 12.87 2.14
C ARG A 147 -1.84 12.46 0.70
N VAL A 148 -2.42 11.27 0.50
CA VAL A 148 -2.87 10.76 -0.81
C VAL A 148 -4.37 10.94 -1.03
N GLY A 149 -5.05 11.70 -0.17
CA GLY A 149 -6.49 11.92 -0.24
C GLY A 149 -7.29 10.76 0.36
N VAL A 150 -8.52 10.60 -0.12
CA VAL A 150 -9.46 9.56 0.35
C VAL A 150 -9.25 8.28 -0.46
N LEU A 151 -8.88 7.20 0.21
CA LEU A 151 -8.73 5.87 -0.39
C LEU A 151 -10.10 5.19 -0.58
N GLY A 152 -11.07 5.50 0.27
CA GLY A 152 -12.42 5.01 0.14
C GLY A 152 -13.24 5.22 1.39
N GLU A 153 -14.52 4.86 1.33
CA GLU A 153 -15.46 5.03 2.44
C GLU A 153 -16.12 3.71 2.82
N PHE A 154 -16.40 3.54 4.10
CA PHE A 154 -17.07 2.36 4.62
C PHE A 154 -17.91 2.67 5.86
N PRO A 155 -19.02 1.95 6.10
CA PRO A 155 -19.71 2.02 7.38
C PRO A 155 -18.95 1.19 8.43
N HIS A 156 -19.08 1.58 9.71
CA HIS A 156 -18.35 0.96 10.83
C HIS A 156 -18.46 -0.58 10.93
N ASP A 157 -19.56 -1.16 10.44
CA ASP A 157 -19.89 -2.58 10.49
C ASP A 157 -19.51 -3.36 9.23
N GLN A 158 -19.02 -2.68 8.19
CA GLN A 158 -18.54 -3.29 6.94
C GLN A 158 -17.17 -2.73 6.57
N PRO A 159 -16.12 -3.01 7.36
CA PRO A 159 -14.76 -2.59 7.01
C PRO A 159 -14.33 -3.17 5.65
N PRO A 160 -13.43 -2.49 4.92
CA PRO A 160 -12.87 -3.04 3.71
C PRO A 160 -12.07 -4.32 4.01
N THR A 161 -12.01 -5.24 3.04
CA THR A 161 -10.99 -6.30 3.07
C THR A 161 -9.69 -5.79 2.44
N VAL A 162 -8.61 -6.55 2.58
CA VAL A 162 -7.32 -6.19 1.98
C VAL A 162 -6.78 -7.35 1.15
N ASP A 163 -6.37 -7.07 -0.08
CA ASP A 163 -5.48 -7.96 -0.80
C ASP A 163 -4.06 -7.70 -0.32
N VAL A 164 -3.36 -8.77 0.04
CA VAL A 164 -2.01 -8.73 0.59
C VAL A 164 -1.05 -9.36 -0.39
N LEU A 165 0.09 -8.70 -0.62
CA LEU A 165 1.24 -9.23 -1.35
C LEU A 165 2.41 -9.41 -0.38
N ALA A 166 2.88 -10.64 -0.26
CA ALA A 166 3.96 -11.03 0.66
C ALA A 166 5.03 -11.88 -0.06
N ALA A 167 6.25 -11.86 0.45
CA ALA A 167 7.36 -12.67 -0.05
C ALA A 167 7.26 -14.16 0.37
N VAL A 168 6.53 -14.45 1.45
CA VAL A 168 6.36 -15.80 2.03
C VAL A 168 4.89 -16.04 2.40
N ASP A 169 4.54 -17.29 2.66
CA ASP A 169 3.22 -17.64 3.17
C ASP A 169 3.02 -17.09 4.60
N MET A 170 1.85 -16.51 4.87
CA MET A 170 1.51 -15.89 6.16
C MET A 170 0.05 -16.19 6.52
N SER A 171 -0.31 -15.98 7.78
CA SER A 171 -1.68 -16.20 8.29
C SER A 171 -2.34 -14.95 8.87
N SER A 172 -1.55 -13.91 9.15
CA SER A 172 -2.07 -12.65 9.68
C SER A 172 -1.15 -11.48 9.37
N ILE A 173 -1.73 -10.29 9.38
CA ILE A 173 -1.03 -9.01 9.25
C ILE A 173 -1.61 -7.99 10.23
N THR A 174 -0.81 -7.02 10.66
CA THR A 174 -1.27 -5.87 11.45
C THR A 174 -1.28 -4.63 10.58
N VAL A 175 -2.42 -3.96 10.47
CA VAL A 175 -2.60 -2.74 9.69
C VAL A 175 -3.02 -1.60 10.61
N PHE A 176 -2.44 -0.43 10.41
CA PHE A 176 -2.86 0.81 11.06
C PHE A 176 -3.61 1.64 10.02
N LEU A 177 -4.87 1.98 10.29
CA LEU A 177 -5.72 2.74 9.37
C LEU A 177 -5.92 4.15 9.90
N ASP A 178 -5.70 5.14 9.05
CA ASP A 178 -5.99 6.55 9.34
C ASP A 178 -7.41 6.86 8.88
N LEU A 179 -8.29 7.18 9.83
CA LEU A 179 -9.72 7.34 9.61
C LEU A 179 -10.18 8.77 9.90
N ILE A 180 -11.16 9.23 9.12
CA ILE A 180 -11.99 10.41 9.41
C ILE A 180 -13.43 9.94 9.55
N LYS A 181 -14.12 10.33 10.63
CA LYS A 181 -15.57 10.09 10.77
C LYS A 181 -16.34 11.15 9.99
N VAL A 182 -17.25 10.74 9.10
CA VAL A 182 -18.01 11.64 8.22
C VAL A 182 -19.53 11.58 8.38
N GLY A 183 -20.02 10.67 9.22
CA GLY A 183 -21.45 10.50 9.53
C GLY A 183 -21.67 9.51 10.66
#